data_AF-A0A529KUB9-F1
#
_entry.id   AF-A0A529KUB9-F1
#
_cell.length_a   1.000
_cell.length_b   1.000
_cell.length_c   1.000
_cell.angle_alpha   90.00
_cell.angle_beta   90.00
_cell.angle_gamma   90.00
#
_symmetry.space_group_name_H-M   'P 1'
#
loop_
_entity.id
_entity.type
_entity.pdbx_description
1 polymer ?
#
loop_
_entity_poly.entity_id
_entity_poly.type
_entity_poly.pdbx_seq_one_letter_code
_entity_poly.pdbx_strand_id
1 'polypeptide(L)'
;MLEASWRIGGSSTAELAAIKIMKQDPAIQLVRASAIKAFGNTSRLPVKADIHFQGEDPDDGPITRYTVVTHATREPPRKAAD
;
A
#
# COMPACT_ATOMS: atom_id res chain seq x y z
N MET A 1 -17.06 -10.56 -7.09
CA MET A 1 -16.03 -10.95 -6.07
C MET A 1 -14.57 -11.00 -6.62
N LEU A 2 -13.86 -9.85 -6.71
CA LEU A 2 -12.39 -9.82 -6.90
C LEU A 2 -11.72 -9.85 -5.52
N GLU A 3 -11.77 -11.03 -4.88
CA GLU A 3 -11.00 -11.28 -3.66
C GLU A 3 -9.52 -11.23 -4.01
N ALA A 4 -8.72 -10.59 -3.15
CA ALA A 4 -7.28 -10.61 -3.29
C ALA A 4 -6.86 -12.07 -3.45
N SER A 5 -6.50 -12.46 -4.67
CA SER A 5 -6.12 -13.83 -4.95
C SER A 5 -4.84 -14.06 -4.15
N TRP A 6 -4.97 -14.79 -3.06
CA TRP A 6 -3.97 -15.55 -2.31
C TRP A 6 -3.30 -16.58 -3.23
N ARG A 7 -2.86 -16.13 -4.41
CA ARG A 7 -1.93 -16.86 -5.24
C ARG A 7 -0.65 -16.92 -4.45
N ILE A 8 -0.14 -18.14 -4.27
CA ILE A 8 1.28 -18.36 -3.99
C ILE A 8 2.05 -17.56 -5.05
N GLY A 9 2.74 -16.50 -4.63
CA GLY A 9 3.47 -15.56 -5.50
C GLY A 9 2.78 -14.22 -5.83
N GLY A 10 1.58 -13.94 -5.32
CA GLY A 10 0.91 -12.65 -5.50
C GLY A 10 1.32 -11.63 -4.44
N SER A 11 2.08 -10.60 -4.82
CA SER A 11 2.38 -9.47 -3.93
C SER A 11 1.18 -8.53 -3.86
N SER A 12 0.77 -8.15 -2.64
CA SER A 12 -0.24 -7.13 -2.42
C SER A 12 0.25 -5.77 -2.93
N THR A 13 -0.68 -4.88 -3.28
CA THR A 13 -0.31 -3.52 -3.72
C THR A 13 0.40 -2.73 -2.61
N ALA A 14 0.19 -3.09 -1.34
CA ALA A 14 0.94 -2.56 -0.20
C ALA A 14 2.42 -2.96 -0.24
N GLU A 15 2.72 -4.23 -0.51
CA GLU A 15 4.10 -4.72 -0.64
C GLU A 15 4.80 -4.10 -1.86
N LEU A 16 4.10 -3.97 -3.00
CA LEU A 16 4.64 -3.28 -4.17
C LEU A 16 4.99 -1.81 -3.88
N ALA A 17 4.13 -1.10 -3.15
CA ALA A 17 4.40 0.27 -2.73
C ALA A 17 5.61 0.36 -1.78
N ALA A 18 5.72 -0.57 -0.82
CA ALA A 18 6.85 -0.66 0.08
C ALA A 18 8.17 -0.91 -0.66
N ILE A 19 8.20 -1.90 -1.56
CA ILE A 19 9.38 -2.23 -2.37
C ILE A 19 9.77 -1.05 -3.27
N LYS A 20 8.81 -0.36 -3.87
CA LYS A 20 9.07 0.83 -4.70
C LYS A 20 9.78 1.91 -3.88
N ILE A 21 9.33 2.19 -2.66
CA ILE A 21 9.95 3.18 -1.77
C ILE A 21 11.36 2.75 -1.35
N MET A 22 11.54 1.50 -0.93
CA MET A 22 12.86 0.99 -0.54
C MET A 22 13.86 0.94 -1.71
N LYS A 23 13.38 0.70 -2.94
CA LYS A 23 14.22 0.77 -4.15
C LYS A 23 14.63 2.19 -4.51
N GLN A 24 13.78 3.18 -4.23
CA GLN A 24 14.09 4.60 -4.49
C GLN A 24 15.08 5.17 -3.47
N ASP A 25 15.06 4.67 -2.24
CA ASP A 25 15.97 5.08 -1.18
C ASP A 25 16.45 3.86 -0.38
N PRO A 26 17.65 3.33 -0.68
CA PRO A 26 18.23 2.19 0.03
C PRO A 26 18.46 2.43 1.53
N ALA A 27 18.43 3.68 2.00
CA ALA A 27 18.54 3.97 3.43
C ALA A 27 17.22 3.67 4.19
N ILE A 28 16.10 3.52 3.48
CA ILE A 28 14.81 3.14 4.06
C ILE A 28 14.82 1.64 4.35
N GLN A 29 14.75 1.27 5.62
CA GLN A 29 14.79 -0.12 6.08
C GLN A 29 13.41 -0.68 6.39
N LEU A 30 12.43 0.18 6.70
CA LEU A 30 11.08 -0.25 7.03
C LEU A 30 10.06 0.71 6.41
N VAL A 31 9.03 0.13 5.80
CA VAL A 31 7.88 0.84 5.24
C VAL A 31 6.61 0.21 5.77
N ARG A 32 5.71 1.05 6.30
CA ARG A 32 4.35 0.66 6.70
C ARG A 32 3.38 1.07 5.61
N ALA A 33 2.90 0.07 4.86
CA ALA A 33 1.92 0.23 3.80
C ALA A 33 0.66 -0.60 4.09
N SER A 34 -0.47 -0.20 3.53
CA SER A 34 -1.73 -0.95 3.63
C SER A 34 -2.50 -0.87 2.33
N ALA A 35 -3.12 -1.97 1.92
CA ALA A 35 -4.05 -2.04 0.80
C ALA A 35 -5.47 -2.07 1.37
N ILE A 36 -6.31 -1.13 0.94
CA ILE A 36 -7.63 -0.89 1.54
C ILE A 36 -8.68 -1.00 0.45
N LYS A 37 -9.76 -1.74 0.75
CA LYS A 37 -11.03 -1.73 0.01
C LYS A 37 -12.03 -0.94 0.86
N ALA A 38 -12.37 0.27 0.44
CA ALA A 38 -13.37 1.10 1.08
C ALA A 38 -14.69 1.01 0.31
N PHE A 39 -15.80 0.97 1.06
CA PHE A 39 -17.16 0.89 0.52
C PHE A 39 -17.89 2.23 0.67
N GLY A 40 -18.86 2.48 -0.21
CA GLY A 40 -19.65 3.70 -0.28
C GLY A 40 -18.93 4.89 -0.90
N ASN A 41 -19.67 5.99 -1.08
CA ASN A 41 -19.20 7.22 -1.73
C ASN A 41 -18.37 8.14 -0.81
N THR A 42 -18.07 7.72 0.43
CA THR A 42 -17.62 8.60 1.52
C THR A 42 -16.32 8.19 2.18
N SER A 43 -15.39 7.57 1.45
CA SER A 43 -14.03 7.44 1.99
C SER A 43 -13.28 8.74 1.71
N ARG A 44 -13.13 9.61 2.72
CA ARG A 44 -12.18 10.73 2.65
C ARG A 44 -10.79 10.12 2.54
N LEU A 45 -10.31 10.00 1.31
CA LEU A 45 -9.08 9.28 1.04
C LEU A 45 -7.90 9.95 1.76
N PRO A 46 -6.97 9.16 2.33
CA PRO A 46 -5.73 9.71 2.82
C PRO A 46 -5.02 10.51 1.72
N VAL A 47 -4.38 11.62 2.07
CA VAL A 47 -3.68 12.51 1.11
C VAL A 47 -2.62 11.77 0.29
N LYS A 48 -2.08 10.66 0.81
CA LYS A 48 -1.07 9.80 0.17
C LYS A 48 -1.62 8.44 -0.26
N ALA A 49 -2.90 8.39 -0.60
CA ALA A 49 -3.51 7.18 -1.14
C ALA A 49 -3.24 7.06 -2.65
N ASP A 50 -2.57 5.99 -3.05
CA ASP A 50 -2.48 5.53 -4.42
C ASP A 50 -3.75 4.74 -4.76
N ILE A 51 -4.67 5.36 -5.51
CA ILE A 51 -5.94 4.73 -5.91
C ILE A 51 -5.70 3.81 -7.09
N HIS A 52 -6.09 2.55 -6.97
CA HIS A 52 -6.00 1.56 -8.05
C HIS A 52 -7.34 1.35 -8.75
N PHE A 53 -8.44 1.57 -8.03
CA PHE A 53 -9.80 1.43 -8.56
C PHE A 53 -10.77 2.32 -7.79
N GLN A 54 -11.70 2.94 -8.51
CA GLN A 54 -12.85 3.64 -7.94
C GLN A 54 -14.03 3.48 -8.90
N GLY A 55 -15.13 2.93 -8.42
CA GLY A 55 -16.32 2.67 -9.24
C GLY A 55 -17.37 1.83 -8.51
N GLU A 56 -18.39 1.42 -9.26
CA GLU A 56 -19.46 0.55 -8.75
C GLU A 56 -19.08 -0.92 -8.95
N ASP A 57 -19.22 -1.72 -7.90
CA ASP A 57 -19.18 -3.18 -7.97
C ASP A 57 -20.63 -3.70 -7.95
N PRO A 58 -21.00 -4.65 -8.84
CA PRO A 58 -22.36 -5.17 -8.90
C PRO A 58 -22.87 -5.83 -7.61
N ASP A 59 -21.96 -6.39 -6.81
CA ASP A 59 -22.31 -7.10 -5.57
C ASP A 59 -22.28 -6.15 -4.36
N ASP A 60 -21.31 -5.24 -4.33
CA ASP A 60 -20.96 -4.43 -3.15
C ASP A 60 -21.32 -2.93 -3.28
N GLY A 61 -21.79 -2.49 -4.43
CA GLY A 61 -22.06 -1.07 -4.74
C GLY A 61 -20.78 -0.24 -4.87
N PRO A 62 -20.79 1.07 -4.50
CA PRO A 62 -19.64 1.94 -4.69
C PRO A 62 -18.44 1.44 -3.89
N ILE A 63 -17.31 1.21 -4.57
CA ILE A 63 -16.04 0.79 -3.96
C ILE A 63 -14.89 1.67 -4.43
N THR A 64 -13.97 1.96 -3.51
CA THR A 64 -12.63 2.46 -3.83
C THR A 64 -11.57 1.49 -3.29
N ARG A 65 -10.61 1.09 -4.12
CA ARG A 65 -9.43 0.32 -3.72
C ARG A 65 -8.19 1.19 -3.86
N TYR A 66 -7.43 1.30 -2.80
CA TYR A 66 -6.22 2.12 -2.77
C TYR A 66 -5.15 1.52 -1.86
N THR A 67 -3.91 1.92 -2.08
CA THR A 67 -2.81 1.69 -1.14
C THR A 67 -2.41 2.98 -0.47
N VAL A 68 -2.08 2.92 0.81
CA VAL A 68 -1.55 4.07 1.55
C VAL A 68 -0.26 3.66 2.26
N VAL A 69 0.74 4.52 2.17
CA VAL A 69 1.98 4.41 2.96
C VAL A 69 1.90 5.41 4.11
N THR A 70 1.94 4.91 5.33
CA THR A 70 1.79 5.73 6.54
C THR A 70 3.13 6.08 7.19
N HIS A 71 4.16 5.24 6.99
CA HIS A 71 5.49 5.46 7.55
C HIS A 71 6.56 4.87 6.61
N ALA A 72 7.66 5.59 6.42
CA ALA A 72 8.92 5.04 5.94
C ALA A 72 10.05 5.51 6.85
N THR A 73 10.78 4.59 7.49
CA THR A 73 11.89 4.91 8.39
C THR A 73 13.22 4.59 7.74
N ARG A 74 14.15 5.54 7.84
CA ARG A 74 15.56 5.32 7.59
C ARG A 74 16.20 4.76 8.86
N GLU A 75 17.08 3.76 8.74
CA GLU A 75 17.98 3.42 9.85
C GLU A 75 19.08 4.51 9.88
N PRO A 76 19.50 5.01 11.05
CA PRO A 76 20.74 5.78 11.11
C PRO A 76 21.90 4.93 10.56
N PRO A 77 22.92 5.53 9.93
CA PRO A 77 24.05 4.77 9.41
C PRO A 77 24.61 3.87 10.50
N ARG A 78 24.65 2.56 10.24
CA ARG A 78 25.23 1.59 11.17
C ARG A 78 26.67 2.03 11.40
N LYS A 79 27.02 2.42 12.65
CA LYS A 79 28.41 2.73 12.99
C LYS A 79 29.26 1.53 12.56
N ALA A 80 30.30 1.78 11.76
CA ALA A 80 31.29 0.75 11.46
C ALA A 80 31.80 0.22 12.81
N ALA A 81 31.81 -1.11 12.96
CA ALA A 81 32.51 -1.73 14.08
C ALA A 81 34.00 -1.48 13.85
N ASP A 82 34.65 -0.84 14.84
CA ASP A 82 36.10 -0.63 14.91
C ASP A 82 36.87 -1.96 14.99
#